data_AF-A0A7X8B5G5-F1
#
_entry.id   AF-A0A7X8B5G5-F1
#
_cell.length_a   1.000
_cell.length_b   1.000
_cell.length_c   1.000
_cell.angle_alpha   90.00
_cell.angle_beta   90.00
_cell.angle_gamma   90.00
#
_symmetry.space_group_name_H-M   'P 1'
#
loop_
_entity.id
_entity.type
_entity.pdbx_description
1 polymer ?
#
loop_
_entity_poly.entity_id
_entity_poly.type
_entity_poly.pdbx_seq_one_letter_code
_entity_poly.pdbx_strand_id
1 'polypeptide(L)'
;MSTKGYSALRIDDIATSCGIAKTTLYRRWPSLAHIVVDAVVSRIGDRTFTPTDDPVADLRAVSSMLVQSVNAGKDSWVSIALSLHEQSDSELRLRYRERIIDPVRELLAEVLERTALAGCLATTIPTDQLADMLIGGTVYRLVFLHSPLTEDEVTTIIGGLLTAR
;
A
#
# COMPACT_ATOMS: atom_id res chain seq x y z
N MET A 1 -6.11 15.29 3.14
CA MET A 1 -7.38 15.09 2.41
C MET A 1 -8.53 15.40 3.37
N SER A 2 -9.73 15.71 2.87
CA SER A 2 -10.92 16.01 3.70
C SER A 2 -11.16 14.93 4.77
N THR A 3 -11.55 15.34 5.98
CA THR A 3 -11.87 14.50 7.15
C THR A 3 -12.90 13.38 6.88
N LYS A 4 -13.55 13.39 5.72
CA LYS A 4 -14.60 12.44 5.33
C LYS A 4 -14.18 11.32 4.36
N GLY A 5 -12.93 11.30 3.87
CA GLY A 5 -12.42 10.23 2.97
C GLY A 5 -12.85 10.41 1.49
N TYR A 6 -12.41 9.50 0.61
CA TYR A 6 -12.63 9.60 -0.85
C TYR A 6 -14.10 9.73 -1.24
N SER A 7 -14.98 8.95 -0.61
CA SER A 7 -16.43 8.92 -0.91
C SER A 7 -17.15 10.25 -0.69
N ALA A 8 -16.60 11.13 0.14
CA ALA A 8 -17.14 12.45 0.42
C ALA A 8 -16.44 13.59 -0.35
N LEU A 9 -15.42 13.25 -1.15
CA LEU A 9 -14.65 14.23 -1.90
C LEU A 9 -15.44 14.67 -3.14
N ARG A 10 -15.49 15.98 -3.40
CA ARG A 10 -16.08 16.53 -4.63
C ARG A 10 -15.04 17.32 -5.40
N ILE A 11 -15.12 17.24 -6.73
CA ILE A 11 -14.23 18.01 -7.62
C ILE A 11 -14.36 19.52 -7.42
N ASP A 12 -15.56 19.98 -7.06
CA ASP A 12 -15.88 21.38 -6.76
C ASP A 12 -15.11 21.89 -5.56
N ASP A 13 -15.01 21.07 -4.51
CA ASP A 13 -14.28 21.40 -3.29
C ASP A 13 -12.78 21.52 -3.59
N ILE A 14 -12.25 20.64 -4.45
CA ILE A 14 -10.84 20.69 -4.89
C ILE A 14 -10.58 21.95 -5.71
N ALA A 15 -11.40 22.20 -6.73
CA ALA A 15 -11.30 23.38 -7.59
C ALA A 15 -11.31 24.67 -6.77
N THR A 16 -12.25 24.77 -5.82
CA THR A 16 -12.36 25.90 -4.89
C THR A 16 -11.12 26.02 -4.01
N SER A 17 -10.65 24.93 -3.41
CA SER A 17 -9.47 24.94 -2.54
C SER A 17 -8.17 25.32 -3.27
N CYS A 18 -8.04 24.96 -4.54
CA CYS A 18 -6.89 25.28 -5.37
C CYS A 18 -7.01 26.62 -6.11
N GLY A 19 -8.17 27.29 -6.05
CA GLY A 19 -8.42 28.54 -6.77
C GLY A 19 -8.39 28.40 -8.30
N ILE A 20 -8.70 27.21 -8.84
CA ILE A 20 -8.67 26.94 -10.29
C ILE A 20 -10.01 26.42 -10.81
N ALA A 21 -10.29 26.65 -12.09
CA ALA A 21 -11.49 26.14 -12.74
C ALA A 21 -11.48 24.60 -12.86
N LYS A 22 -12.66 23.96 -12.77
CA LYS A 22 -12.81 22.51 -12.98
C LYS A 22 -12.28 22.06 -14.34
N THR A 23 -12.45 22.88 -15.37
CA THR A 23 -11.92 22.60 -16.72
C THR A 23 -10.41 22.44 -16.72
N THR A 24 -9.69 23.19 -15.88
CA THR A 24 -8.25 23.05 -15.68
C THR A 24 -7.89 21.71 -15.05
N LEU A 25 -8.68 21.25 -14.07
CA LEU A 25 -8.49 19.93 -13.44
C LEU A 25 -8.78 18.81 -14.44
N TYR A 26 -9.92 18.85 -15.13
CA TYR A 26 -10.33 17.81 -16.08
C TYR A 26 -9.40 17.68 -17.28
N ARG A 27 -8.69 18.75 -17.66
CA ARG A 27 -7.67 18.70 -18.72
C ARG A 27 -6.49 17.78 -18.37
N ARG A 28 -6.16 17.63 -17.08
CA ARG A 28 -5.04 16.80 -16.60
C ARG A 28 -5.49 15.49 -15.97
N TRP A 29 -6.68 15.47 -15.38
CA TRP A 29 -7.26 14.30 -14.71
C TRP A 29 -8.68 14.06 -15.21
N PRO A 30 -8.93 12.98 -15.99
CA PRO A 30 -10.25 12.69 -16.54
C PRO A 30 -11.36 12.54 -15.49
N SER A 31 -11.02 12.15 -14.27
CA SER A 31 -11.98 11.99 -13.17
C SER A 31 -11.38 12.36 -11.81
N LEU A 32 -12.26 12.49 -10.79
CA LEU A 32 -11.84 12.70 -9.40
C LEU A 32 -10.92 11.58 -8.90
N ALA A 33 -11.15 10.36 -9.35
CA ALA A 33 -10.34 9.20 -9.00
C ALA A 33 -8.89 9.35 -9.49
N HIS A 34 -8.69 9.88 -10.70
CA HIS A 34 -7.36 10.14 -11.23
C HIS A 34 -6.58 11.16 -10.37
N ILE A 35 -7.27 12.20 -9.88
CA ILE A 35 -6.66 13.17 -8.95
C ILE A 35 -6.24 12.48 -7.66
N VAL A 36 -7.10 11.63 -7.10
CA VAL A 36 -6.84 10.95 -5.84
C VAL A 36 -5.70 9.94 -5.94
N VAL A 37 -5.64 9.16 -7.02
CA VAL A 37 -4.50 8.26 -7.26
C VAL A 37 -3.20 9.05 -7.28
N ASP A 38 -3.13 10.15 -8.05
CA ASP A 38 -1.92 10.98 -8.11
C ASP A 38 -1.60 11.65 -6.76
N ALA A 39 -2.61 12.09 -6.01
CA ALA A 39 -2.42 12.66 -4.68
C ALA A 39 -1.85 11.62 -3.69
N VAL A 40 -2.28 10.36 -3.80
CA VAL A 40 -1.78 9.28 -2.95
C VAL A 40 -0.41 8.81 -3.36
N VAL A 41 -0.12 8.71 -4.65
CA VAL A 41 1.26 8.50 -5.14
C VAL A 41 2.17 9.60 -4.59
N SER A 42 1.76 10.87 -4.66
CA SER A 42 2.55 12.00 -4.14
C SER A 42 2.72 11.97 -2.62
N ARG A 43 1.74 11.47 -1.86
CA ARG A 43 1.83 11.38 -0.39
C ARG A 43 2.65 10.19 0.08
N ILE A 44 2.47 9.04 -0.55
CA ILE A 44 3.24 7.83 -0.27
C ILE A 44 4.74 8.15 -0.45
N GLY A 45 5.06 9.02 -1.42
CA GLY A 45 6.43 9.45 -1.66
C GLY A 45 7.27 8.33 -2.25
N ASP A 46 8.59 8.49 -2.16
CA ASP A 46 9.52 7.48 -2.65
C ASP A 46 9.57 6.29 -1.68
N ARG A 47 9.20 5.09 -2.15
CA ARG A 47 9.28 3.85 -1.36
C ARG A 47 10.65 3.18 -1.50
N THR A 48 11.69 3.99 -1.64
CA THR A 48 13.05 3.49 -1.69
C THR A 48 13.43 3.00 -0.30
N PHE A 49 13.56 1.69 -0.17
CA PHE A 49 14.25 1.08 0.95
C PHE A 49 15.72 0.94 0.57
N THR A 50 16.63 1.31 1.48
CA THR A 50 18.06 1.03 1.29
C THR A 50 18.40 -0.22 2.09
N PRO A 51 18.67 -1.36 1.41
CA PRO A 51 19.21 -2.56 2.00
C PRO A 51 20.29 -2.33 3.08
N THR A 52 20.16 -3.01 4.21
CA THR A 52 21.24 -3.14 5.20
C THR A 52 21.91 -4.51 5.11
N ASP A 53 22.97 -4.73 5.89
CA ASP A 53 23.64 -6.03 6.00
C ASP A 53 22.85 -7.05 6.86
N ASP A 54 21.72 -6.65 7.44
CA ASP A 54 20.83 -7.55 8.19
C ASP A 54 19.49 -7.73 7.44
N PRO A 55 19.36 -8.79 6.63
CA PRO A 55 18.15 -9.03 5.84
C PRO A 55 16.93 -9.38 6.70
N VAL A 56 17.11 -9.79 7.96
CA VAL A 56 15.99 -10.05 8.87
C VAL A 56 15.49 -8.73 9.46
N ALA A 57 16.40 -7.81 9.82
CA ALA A 57 16.03 -6.47 10.25
C ALA A 57 15.31 -5.72 9.12
N ASP A 58 15.80 -5.83 7.88
CA ASP A 58 15.18 -5.25 6.70
C ASP A 58 13.75 -5.76 6.50
N LEU A 59 13.53 -7.08 6.58
CA LEU A 59 12.20 -7.68 6.46
C LEU A 59 11.24 -7.17 7.55
N ARG A 60 11.71 -7.05 8.80
CA ARG A 60 10.89 -6.49 9.89
C ARG A 60 10.52 -5.04 9.61
N ALA A 61 11.49 -4.22 9.21
CA ALA A 61 11.27 -2.80 8.93
C ALA A 61 10.23 -2.60 7.82
N VAL A 62 10.38 -3.30 6.68
CA VAL A 62 9.43 -3.22 5.57
C VAL A 62 8.06 -3.76 5.94
N SER A 63 7.99 -4.83 6.75
CA SER A 63 6.70 -5.36 7.24
C SER A 63 5.98 -4.36 8.15
N SER A 64 6.71 -3.65 9.02
CA SER A 64 6.14 -2.56 9.83
C SER A 64 5.67 -1.39 8.97
N MET A 65 6.44 -1.01 7.94
CA MET A 65 6.03 0.03 6.99
C MET A 65 4.74 -0.36 6.24
N LEU A 66 4.59 -1.63 5.85
CA LEU A 66 3.35 -2.14 5.27
C LEU A 66 2.17 -1.91 6.23
N VAL A 67 2.30 -2.38 7.48
CA VAL A 67 1.25 -2.23 8.50
C VAL A 67 0.86 -0.78 8.73
N GLN A 68 1.84 0.12 8.89
CA GLN A 68 1.60 1.56 9.04
C GLN A 68 0.87 2.14 7.82
N SER A 69 1.28 1.75 6.60
CA SER A 69 0.67 2.25 5.37
C SER A 69 -0.79 1.80 5.19
N VAL A 70 -1.10 0.57 5.59
CA VAL A 70 -2.46 0.01 5.55
C VAL A 70 -3.32 0.67 6.64
N ASN A 71 -2.77 0.86 7.83
CA ASN A 71 -3.45 1.42 8.99
C ASN A 71 -3.56 2.95 8.97
N ALA A 72 -3.10 3.63 7.92
CA ALA A 72 -3.19 5.10 7.75
C ALA A 72 -4.64 5.65 7.64
N GLY A 73 -5.66 4.84 7.96
CA GLY A 73 -7.06 5.24 8.02
C GLY A 73 -7.65 5.61 6.67
N LYS A 74 -8.42 6.70 6.61
CA LYS A 74 -9.08 7.19 5.38
C LYS A 74 -8.10 7.62 4.29
N ASP A 75 -6.84 7.73 4.66
CA ASP A 75 -5.71 8.11 3.84
C ASP A 75 -4.88 6.89 3.39
N SER A 76 -5.25 5.67 3.77
CA SER A 76 -4.56 4.48 3.27
C SER A 76 -4.87 4.25 1.79
N TRP A 77 -3.90 3.67 1.08
CA TRP A 77 -4.10 3.21 -0.29
C TRP A 77 -5.22 2.18 -0.39
N VAL A 78 -5.46 1.41 0.67
CA VAL A 78 -6.57 0.43 0.77
C VAL A 78 -7.93 1.11 0.64
N SER A 79 -8.14 2.26 1.29
CA SER A 79 -9.40 3.01 1.18
C SER A 79 -9.70 3.43 -0.26
N ILE A 80 -8.65 3.68 -1.06
CA ILE A 80 -8.77 4.06 -2.47
C ILE A 80 -9.01 2.83 -3.32
N ALA A 81 -8.30 1.72 -3.08
CA ALA A 81 -8.53 0.44 -3.73
C ALA A 81 -10.03 0.07 -3.71
N LEU A 82 -10.62 0.11 -2.52
CA LEU A 82 -12.03 -0.24 -2.30
C LEU A 82 -12.97 0.67 -3.10
N SER A 83 -12.65 1.97 -3.18
CA SER A 83 -13.46 2.92 -3.95
C SER A 83 -13.29 2.78 -5.47
N LEU A 84 -12.13 2.29 -5.92
CA LEU A 84 -11.83 2.04 -7.33
C LEU A 84 -12.45 0.74 -7.84
N HIS A 85 -12.67 -0.26 -6.97
CA HIS A 85 -13.31 -1.51 -7.36
C HIS A 85 -14.72 -1.34 -7.93
N GLU A 86 -15.41 -0.26 -7.56
CA GLU A 86 -16.74 0.08 -8.07
C GLU A 86 -16.71 0.76 -9.45
N GLN A 87 -15.52 1.09 -9.98
CA GLN A 87 -15.34 1.85 -11.23
C GLN A 87 -15.05 0.92 -12.42
N SER A 88 -15.74 1.16 -13.55
CA SER A 88 -15.53 0.41 -14.80
C SER A 88 -14.26 0.80 -15.57
N ASP A 89 -13.53 1.84 -15.14
CA ASP A 89 -12.36 2.40 -15.83
C ASP A 89 -11.10 1.52 -15.70
N SER A 90 -10.73 0.84 -16.79
CA SER A 90 -9.55 -0.05 -16.83
C SER A 90 -8.22 0.68 -16.78
N GLU A 91 -8.13 1.89 -17.35
CA GLU A 91 -6.90 2.67 -17.37
C GLU A 91 -6.55 3.17 -15.96
N LEU A 92 -7.57 3.65 -15.25
CA LEU A 92 -7.44 4.05 -13.86
C LEU A 92 -7.03 2.87 -12.96
N ARG A 93 -7.61 1.68 -13.15
CA ARG A 93 -7.23 0.47 -12.41
C ARG A 93 -5.77 0.08 -12.67
N LEU A 94 -5.33 0.14 -13.93
CA LEU A 94 -3.94 -0.13 -14.29
C LEU A 94 -2.99 0.87 -13.63
N ARG A 95 -3.28 2.17 -13.76
CA ARG A 95 -2.47 3.24 -13.15
C ARG A 95 -2.40 3.09 -11.63
N TYR A 96 -3.52 2.76 -10.98
CA TYR A 96 -3.56 2.48 -9.56
C TYR A 96 -2.66 1.30 -9.19
N ARG A 97 -2.76 0.19 -9.92
CA ARG A 97 -1.92 -0.99 -9.70
C ARG A 97 -0.42 -0.64 -9.83
N GLU A 98 -0.02 -0.10 -10.96
CA GLU A 98 1.39 0.18 -11.27
C GLU A 98 2.03 1.22 -10.33
N ARG A 99 1.25 2.22 -9.89
CA ARG A 99 1.81 3.35 -9.13
C ARG A 99 1.69 3.19 -7.63
N ILE A 100 0.80 2.32 -7.16
CA ILE A 100 0.51 2.18 -5.73
C ILE A 100 0.69 0.75 -5.25
N ILE A 101 0.17 -0.25 -5.96
CA ILE A 101 0.18 -1.66 -5.50
C ILE A 101 1.51 -2.33 -5.80
N ASP A 102 1.95 -2.30 -7.06
CA ASP A 102 3.15 -2.99 -7.51
C ASP A 102 4.40 -2.55 -6.70
N PRO A 103 4.61 -1.25 -6.38
CA PRO A 103 5.74 -0.84 -5.54
C PRO A 103 5.70 -1.35 -4.09
N VAL A 104 4.51 -1.56 -3.48
CA VAL A 104 4.45 -2.21 -2.15
C VAL A 104 4.86 -3.66 -2.27
N ARG A 105 4.28 -4.34 -3.26
CA ARG A 105 4.43 -5.77 -3.46
C ARG A 105 5.88 -6.12 -3.79
N GLU A 106 6.48 -5.38 -4.72
CA GLU A 106 7.87 -5.56 -5.15
C GLU A 106 8.85 -5.33 -4.00
N LEU A 107 8.68 -4.25 -3.25
CA LEU A 107 9.55 -3.98 -2.09
C LEU A 107 9.49 -5.10 -1.05
N LEU A 108 8.29 -5.60 -0.73
CA LEU A 108 8.14 -6.69 0.24
C LEU A 108 8.71 -8.01 -0.30
N ALA A 109 8.48 -8.30 -1.58
CA ALA A 109 9.03 -9.50 -2.23
C ALA A 109 10.57 -9.46 -2.28
N GLU A 110 11.16 -8.29 -2.54
CA GLU A 110 12.62 -8.11 -2.58
C GLU A 110 13.26 -8.38 -1.22
N VAL A 111 12.72 -7.83 -0.12
CA VAL A 111 13.27 -8.11 1.21
C VAL A 111 13.08 -9.57 1.62
N LEU A 112 11.94 -10.19 1.27
CA LEU A 112 11.71 -11.61 1.51
C LEU A 112 12.71 -12.48 0.75
N GLU A 113 12.99 -12.16 -0.51
CA GLU A 113 14.00 -12.85 -1.32
C GLU A 113 15.39 -12.71 -0.73
N ARG A 114 15.77 -11.51 -0.29
CA ARG A 114 17.04 -11.29 0.42
C ARG A 114 17.14 -12.10 1.71
N THR A 115 16.07 -12.18 2.50
CA THR A 115 16.02 -13.03 3.70
C THR A 115 16.11 -14.52 3.35
N ALA A 116 15.48 -14.95 2.24
CA ALA A 116 15.54 -16.33 1.75
C ALA A 116 16.97 -16.72 1.31
N LEU A 117 17.62 -15.85 0.52
CA LEU A 117 19.00 -16.05 0.04
C LEU A 117 20.01 -16.11 1.20
N ALA A 118 19.73 -15.40 2.29
CA ALA A 118 20.51 -15.49 3.53
C ALA A 118 20.23 -16.77 4.35
N GLY A 119 19.39 -17.69 3.85
CA GLY A 119 19.03 -18.93 4.53
C GLY A 119 18.19 -18.73 5.78
N CYS A 120 17.56 -17.55 5.96
CA CYS A 120 16.88 -17.17 7.19
C CYS A 120 15.36 -17.44 7.15
N LEU A 121 14.78 -17.84 6.02
CA LEU A 121 13.36 -18.19 5.90
C LEU A 121 13.12 -19.70 6.00
N ALA A 122 12.15 -20.09 6.83
CA ALA A 122 11.71 -21.46 7.05
C ALA A 122 10.45 -21.82 6.23
N THR A 123 10.40 -21.40 4.96
CA THR A 123 9.25 -21.62 4.09
C THR A 123 9.69 -22.01 2.68
N THR A 124 8.88 -22.83 2.01
CA THR A 124 9.04 -23.18 0.59
C THR A 124 8.14 -22.35 -0.32
N ILE A 125 7.36 -21.42 0.23
CA ILE A 125 6.45 -20.56 -0.53
C ILE A 125 7.31 -19.54 -1.30
N PRO A 126 7.08 -19.35 -2.62
CA PRO A 126 7.72 -18.29 -3.39
C PRO A 126 7.54 -16.91 -2.74
N THR A 127 8.58 -16.08 -2.74
CA THR A 127 8.64 -14.82 -1.99
C THR A 127 7.59 -13.80 -2.45
N ASP A 128 7.24 -13.81 -3.73
CA ASP A 128 6.21 -12.98 -4.30
C ASP A 128 4.80 -13.38 -3.84
N GLN A 129 4.53 -14.68 -3.74
CA GLN A 129 3.28 -15.22 -3.17
C GLN A 129 3.20 -14.96 -1.66
N LEU A 130 4.32 -15.07 -0.96
CA LEU A 130 4.39 -14.75 0.47
C LEU A 130 4.14 -13.25 0.72
N ALA A 131 4.64 -12.37 -0.16
CA ALA A 131 4.31 -10.95 -0.14
C ALA A 131 2.79 -10.73 -0.32
N ASP A 132 2.17 -11.41 -1.29
CA ASP A 132 0.72 -11.34 -1.52
C ASP A 132 -0.08 -11.80 -0.28
N MET A 133 0.37 -12.85 0.41
CA MET A 133 -0.26 -13.34 1.64
C MET A 133 -0.13 -12.36 2.80
N LEU A 134 1.04 -11.74 2.99
CA LEU A 134 1.26 -10.75 4.06
C LEU A 134 0.44 -9.47 3.81
N ILE A 135 0.43 -8.96 2.58
CA ILE A 135 -0.39 -7.80 2.18
C ILE A 135 -1.87 -8.14 2.34
N GLY A 136 -2.30 -9.27 1.78
CA GLY A 136 -3.68 -9.74 1.84
C GLY A 136 -4.17 -9.95 3.27
N GLY A 137 -3.37 -10.55 4.14
CA GLY A 137 -3.68 -10.74 5.55
C GLY A 137 -3.84 -9.43 6.31
N THR A 138 -2.96 -8.45 6.04
CA THR A 138 -3.03 -7.11 6.65
C THR A 138 -4.31 -6.38 6.21
N VAL A 139 -4.62 -6.41 4.91
CA VAL A 139 -5.85 -5.83 4.35
C VAL A 139 -7.09 -6.54 4.87
N TYR A 140 -7.08 -7.88 4.94
CA TYR A 140 -8.20 -8.68 5.42
C TYR A 140 -8.58 -8.31 6.86
N ARG A 141 -7.57 -8.22 7.73
CA ARG A 141 -7.72 -7.83 9.13
C ARG A 141 -8.30 -6.42 9.28
N LEU A 142 -7.84 -5.47 8.47
CA LEU A 142 -8.37 -4.10 8.48
C LEU A 142 -9.82 -4.05 7.98
N VAL A 143 -10.09 -4.62 6.80
CA VAL A 143 -11.32 -4.39 6.05
C VAL A 143 -12.47 -5.27 6.53
N PHE A 144 -12.21 -6.56 6.77
CA PHE A 144 -13.27 -7.53 7.08
C PHE A 144 -13.39 -7.81 8.58
N LEU A 145 -12.26 -7.87 9.30
CA LEU A 145 -12.29 -8.13 10.74
C LEU A 145 -12.40 -6.86 11.59
N HIS A 146 -12.19 -5.68 10.99
CA HIS A 146 -12.11 -4.41 11.71
C HIS A 146 -11.14 -4.47 12.90
N SER A 147 -10.07 -5.26 12.77
CA SER A 147 -9.04 -5.50 13.77
C SER A 147 -7.68 -5.36 13.09
N PRO A 148 -7.22 -4.11 12.86
CA PRO A 148 -5.99 -3.84 12.12
C PRO A 148 -4.81 -4.59 12.74
N LEU A 149 -3.95 -5.15 11.88
CA LEU A 149 -2.73 -5.82 12.34
C LEU A 149 -1.83 -4.81 13.06
N THR A 150 -1.26 -5.17 14.21
CA THR A 150 -0.30 -4.32 14.93
C THR A 150 1.15 -4.61 14.51
N GLU A 151 2.07 -3.70 14.87
CA GLU A 151 3.51 -3.90 14.64
C GLU A 151 4.06 -5.12 15.40
N ASP A 152 3.56 -5.36 16.62
CA ASP A 152 3.95 -6.53 17.42
C ASP A 152 3.44 -7.84 16.79
N GLU A 153 2.19 -7.82 16.29
CA GLU A 153 1.62 -8.99 15.61
C GLU A 153 2.36 -9.31 14.32
N VAL A 154 2.68 -8.30 13.49
CA VAL A 154 3.46 -8.56 12.27
C VAL A 154 4.87 -9.03 12.60
N THR A 155 5.52 -8.49 13.65
CA THR A 155 6.82 -8.97 14.11
C THR A 155 6.77 -10.43 14.56
N THR A 156 5.69 -10.82 15.24
CA THR A 156 5.45 -12.21 15.66
C THR A 156 5.26 -13.13 14.46
N ILE A 157 4.45 -12.71 13.48
CA ILE A 157 4.23 -13.45 12.22
C ILE A 157 5.56 -13.64 11.48
N ILE A 158 6.33 -12.56 11.29
CA ILE A 158 7.65 -12.64 10.65
C ILE A 158 8.56 -13.58 11.43
N GLY A 159 8.58 -13.49 12.76
CA GLY A 159 9.36 -14.40 13.62
C GLY A 159 9.03 -15.89 13.38
N GLY A 160 7.76 -16.22 13.14
CA GLY A 160 7.33 -17.58 12.80
C GLY A 160 7.73 -18.05 11.40
N LEU A 161 8.08 -17.14 10.49
CA LEU A 161 8.59 -17.45 9.15
C LEU A 161 10.12 -17.64 9.14
N LEU A 162 10.81 -17.28 10.22
CA LEU A 162 12.26 -17.39 10.29
C LEU A 162 12.70 -18.81 10.70
N THR A 163 13.87 -19.23 10.22
CA THR A 163 14.52 -20.44 10.70
C THR A 163 14.87 -20.32 12.17
N ALA A 164 14.65 -21.38 12.95
CA ALA A 164 15.24 -21.49 14.28
C ALA A 164 16.77 -21.47 14.13
N ARG A 165 17.42 -20.44 14.67
CA ARG A 165 18.87 -20.44 14.85
C ARG A 165 19.27 -21.38 15.98
#